data_AF-A0A6G0WP06-F1
#
_entry.id   AF-A0A6G0WP06-F1
#
_cell.length_a   1.000
_cell.length_b   1.000
_cell.length_c   1.000
_cell.angle_alpha   90.00
_cell.angle_beta   90.00
_cell.angle_gamma   90.00
#
_symmetry.space_group_name_H-M   'P 1'
#
loop_
_entity.id
_entity.type
_entity.pdbx_description
1 polymer ?
#
loop_
_entity_poly.entity_id
_entity_poly.type
_entity_poly.pdbx_seq_one_letter_code
_entity_poly.pdbx_strand_id
1 'polypeptide(L)'
;MSDRSPNFKANLCLYYDCHRRKKTWIRCILLDISFPASLVTAAHLFRRSNEYLAFPMMQISDIDDERNGLLLSKPLKVAFDHFQISFIYNHSNDCFYLKLFDQSIRNTRLVDAMRNAKQKQVLMNAVSRAKRPCKFDMKTTFGHLDGKALKFRSPGRPFKRCLNLQARLAYAKALKKQDIDPSYNFDDFWSEGFSLDKMTLFRQSIANSGFLLRMHCLFSCWTFDSALKKRKECVESKFKTSYRAREGDISMLITLIMVDCWMEERWASIRQYLA
;
A
#
# COMPACT_ATOMS: atom_id res chain seq x y z
N MET A 1 16.02 6.37 -4.71
CA MET A 1 15.90 6.44 -3.23
C MET A 1 15.18 7.73 -2.88
N SER A 2 13.84 7.71 -2.76
CA SER A 2 13.09 8.90 -2.34
C SER A 2 13.25 9.09 -0.83
N ASP A 3 13.77 10.24 -0.40
CA ASP A 3 13.88 10.61 1.00
C ASP A 3 12.54 10.43 1.70
N ARG A 4 12.53 9.61 2.76
CA ARG A 4 11.37 9.49 3.63
C ARG A 4 11.31 10.77 4.45
N SER A 5 10.19 11.49 4.41
CA SER A 5 9.98 12.58 5.36
C SER A 5 10.22 12.05 6.78
N PRO A 6 11.15 12.65 7.54
CA PRO A 6 11.47 12.19 8.88
C PRO A 6 10.26 12.29 9.82
N ASN A 7 9.30 13.16 9.48
CA ASN A 7 8.16 13.50 10.32
C ASN A 7 6.95 12.59 10.12
N PHE A 8 6.79 11.93 8.95
CA PHE A 8 5.59 11.14 8.65
C PHE A 8 5.27 10.09 9.72
N LYS A 9 6.29 9.33 10.15
CA LYS A 9 6.12 8.32 11.19
C LYS A 9 5.75 8.93 12.54
N ALA A 10 6.29 10.10 12.88
CA ALA A 10 5.98 10.80 14.12
C ALA A 10 4.54 11.33 14.10
N ASN A 11 4.13 11.93 13.00
CA ASN A 11 2.77 12.42 12.77
C ASN A 11 1.74 11.28 12.86
N LEU A 12 1.99 10.15 12.20
CA LEU A 12 1.17 8.94 12.35
C LEU A 12 1.04 8.47 13.81
N CYS A 13 2.13 8.58 14.59
CA CYS A 13 2.09 8.18 15.99
C CYS A 13 1.21 9.10 16.84
N LEU A 14 1.15 10.39 16.50
CA LEU A 14 0.24 11.36 17.12
C LEU A 14 -1.20 11.09 16.68
N TYR A 15 -1.44 11.01 15.37
CA TYR A 15 -2.76 10.82 14.77
C TYR A 15 -3.48 9.56 15.29
N TYR A 16 -2.76 8.44 15.45
CA TYR A 16 -3.34 7.15 15.91
C TYR A 16 -3.18 6.84 17.41
N ASP A 17 -2.66 7.77 18.21
CA ASP A 17 -2.23 7.54 19.61
C ASP A 17 -1.42 6.23 19.77
N CYS A 18 -0.24 6.20 19.15
CA CYS A 18 0.62 5.00 19.15
C CYS A 18 1.90 5.15 19.97
N HIS A 19 2.26 6.37 20.41
CA HIS A 19 3.47 6.57 21.23
C HIS A 19 3.30 6.01 22.65
N ARG A 20 4.29 5.25 23.12
CA ARG A 20 4.36 4.73 24.48
C ARG A 20 5.76 4.93 25.06
N ARG A 21 5.86 4.88 26.39
CA ARG A 21 7.13 4.95 27.14
C ARG A 21 8.01 6.12 26.69
N LYS A 22 7.49 7.36 26.81
CA LYS A 22 8.20 8.58 26.38
C LYS A 22 8.67 8.50 24.92
N LYS A 23 7.78 8.08 24.01
CA LYS A 23 8.01 7.94 22.55
C LYS A 23 9.06 6.91 22.11
N THR A 24 9.74 6.22 23.03
CA THR A 24 10.72 5.17 22.69
C THR A 24 10.08 3.88 22.19
N TRP A 25 8.79 3.69 22.44
CA TRP A 25 8.00 2.55 21.99
C TRP A 25 6.82 3.01 21.14
N ILE A 26 6.45 2.19 20.16
CA ILE A 26 5.36 2.47 19.23
C ILE A 26 4.46 1.25 19.17
N ARG A 27 3.15 1.50 19.23
CA ARG A 27 2.10 0.51 19.06
C ARG A 27 1.94 0.14 17.58
N CYS A 28 1.99 -1.16 17.29
CA CYS A 28 1.58 -1.70 15.99
C CYS A 28 0.04 -1.75 15.96
N ILE A 29 -0.59 -1.13 14.96
CA ILE A 29 -2.06 -0.97 14.92
C ILE A 29 -2.77 -2.33 14.76
N LEU A 30 -2.21 -3.25 13.98
CA LEU A 30 -2.81 -4.58 13.80
C LEU A 30 -2.66 -5.47 15.05
N LEU A 31 -1.47 -5.46 15.66
CA LEU A 31 -1.18 -6.35 16.79
C LEU A 31 -1.70 -5.81 18.12
N ASP A 32 -2.00 -4.51 18.19
CA ASP A 32 -2.26 -3.73 19.41
C ASP A 32 -1.18 -3.90 20.51
N ILE A 33 0.05 -4.20 20.08
CA ILE A 33 1.19 -4.41 20.95
C ILE A 33 2.22 -3.30 20.71
N SER A 34 2.81 -2.81 21.79
CA SER A 34 3.89 -1.84 21.74
C SER A 34 5.23 -2.52 21.58
N PHE A 35 6.03 -2.07 20.63
CA PHE A 35 7.40 -2.53 20.40
C PHE A 35 8.38 -1.36 20.56
N PRO A 36 9.69 -1.62 20.74
CA PRO A 36 10.70 -0.62 20.49
C PRO A 36 10.47 0.08 19.14
N ALA A 37 10.60 1.41 19.10
CA ALA A 37 10.28 2.20 17.92
C ALA A 37 11.01 1.75 16.64
N SER A 38 12.17 1.10 16.77
CA SER A 38 12.97 0.55 15.68
C SER A 38 12.35 -0.67 14.98
N LEU A 39 11.37 -1.34 15.61
CA LEU A 39 10.69 -2.53 15.05
C LEU A 39 9.37 -2.20 14.33
N VAL A 40 8.84 -1.00 14.52
CA VAL A 40 7.63 -0.50 13.86
C VAL A 40 8.02 0.49 12.78
N THR A 41 7.30 0.49 11.68
CA THR A 41 7.49 1.43 10.56
C THR A 41 6.16 2.05 10.17
N ALA A 42 6.24 3.25 9.58
CA ALA A 42 5.15 3.77 8.79
C ALA A 42 5.08 2.98 7.48
N ALA A 43 3.88 2.51 7.15
CA ALA A 43 3.54 1.88 5.88
C ALA A 43 2.59 2.83 5.15
N HIS A 44 3.05 3.45 4.07
CA HIS A 44 2.18 4.21 3.18
C HIS A 44 1.19 3.27 2.49
N LEU A 45 -0.09 3.65 2.42
CA LEU A 45 -1.13 2.90 1.74
C LEU A 45 -1.01 3.09 0.23
N PHE A 46 -0.95 4.35 -0.20
CA PHE A 46 -0.53 4.74 -1.53
C PHE A 46 0.94 5.16 -1.48
N ARG A 47 1.78 4.45 -2.25
CA ARG A 47 3.23 4.54 -2.12
C ARG A 47 3.76 5.90 -2.56
N ARG A 48 4.76 6.40 -1.82
CA ARG A 48 5.52 7.60 -2.18
C ARG A 48 6.16 7.56 -3.56
N SER A 49 6.57 6.39 -4.05
CA SER A 49 7.07 6.25 -5.43
C SER A 49 6.05 6.65 -6.49
N ASN A 50 4.76 6.70 -6.13
CA ASN A 50 3.64 7.00 -7.02
C ASN A 50 3.03 8.37 -6.69
N GLU A 51 3.72 9.24 -5.96
CA GLU A 51 3.20 10.54 -5.50
C GLU A 51 2.62 11.40 -6.63
N TYR A 52 3.22 11.36 -7.83
CA TYR A 52 2.70 12.05 -9.01
C TYR A 52 1.27 11.61 -9.44
N LEU A 53 0.83 10.42 -9.01
CA LEU A 53 -0.52 9.90 -9.25
C LEU A 53 -1.45 10.09 -8.04
N ALA A 54 -0.93 10.54 -6.89
CA ALA A 54 -1.66 10.55 -5.63
C ALA A 54 -2.89 11.45 -5.69
N PHE A 55 -2.77 12.65 -6.24
CA PHE A 55 -3.90 13.55 -6.43
C PHE A 55 -4.85 13.10 -7.56
N PRO A 56 -4.40 12.87 -8.81
CA PRO A 56 -5.32 12.55 -9.90
C PRO A 56 -6.04 11.22 -9.71
N MET A 57 -5.37 10.19 -9.17
CA MET A 57 -5.97 8.87 -9.00
C MET A 57 -6.63 8.67 -7.65
N MET A 58 -6.07 9.23 -6.58
CA MET A 58 -6.47 8.93 -5.21
C MET A 58 -6.90 10.17 -4.43
N GLN A 59 -6.95 11.35 -5.03
CA GLN A 59 -7.30 12.61 -4.35
C GLN A 59 -6.55 12.79 -3.02
N ILE A 60 -5.26 12.43 -3.04
CA ILE A 60 -4.33 12.66 -1.94
C ILE A 60 -3.51 13.89 -2.32
N SER A 61 -3.73 14.99 -1.62
CA SER A 61 -2.98 16.24 -1.83
C SER A 61 -1.57 16.18 -1.22
N ASP A 62 -1.42 15.48 -0.09
CA ASP A 62 -0.14 15.23 0.57
C ASP A 62 0.08 13.73 0.74
N ILE A 63 1.13 13.19 0.14
CA ILE A 63 1.47 11.77 0.23
C ILE A 63 1.78 11.32 1.67
N ASP A 64 2.18 12.26 2.53
CA ASP A 64 2.45 12.05 3.95
C ASP A 64 1.26 12.41 4.86
N ASP A 65 0.06 12.59 4.30
CA ASP A 65 -1.18 12.65 5.08
C ASP A 65 -1.29 11.38 5.97
N GLU A 66 -1.59 11.56 7.25
CA GLU A 66 -1.62 10.47 8.23
C GLU A 66 -2.67 9.40 7.90
N ARG A 67 -3.71 9.77 7.14
CA ARG A 67 -4.72 8.83 6.61
C ARG A 67 -4.16 7.96 5.49
N ASN A 68 -3.07 8.38 4.83
CA ASN A 68 -2.34 7.56 3.87
C ASN A 68 -1.31 6.62 4.55
N GLY A 69 -1.34 6.45 5.87
CA GLY A 69 -0.38 5.62 6.58
C GLY A 69 -0.97 4.68 7.62
N LEU A 70 -0.22 3.61 7.90
CA LEU A 70 -0.43 2.73 9.05
C LEU A 70 0.89 2.48 9.78
N LEU A 71 0.82 2.27 11.10
CA LEU A 71 1.95 1.84 11.91
C LEU A 71 1.94 0.32 12.06
N LEU A 72 2.81 -0.34 11.30
CA LEU A 72 2.92 -1.80 11.25
C LEU A 72 4.30 -2.24 11.72
N SER A 73 4.39 -3.45 12.30
CA SER A 73 5.69 -4.08 12.49
C SER A 73 6.35 -4.30 11.12
N LYS A 74 7.68 -4.28 11.09
CA LYS A 74 8.44 -4.47 9.84
C LYS A 74 8.04 -5.71 9.02
N PRO A 75 7.85 -6.93 9.59
CA PRO A 75 7.42 -8.08 8.80
C PRO A 75 6.03 -7.87 8.18
N LEU A 76 5.10 -7.23 8.91
CA LEU A 76 3.76 -6.91 8.38
C LEU A 76 3.82 -5.88 7.25
N LYS A 77 4.62 -4.82 7.40
CA LYS A 77 4.82 -3.85 6.32
C LYS A 77 5.36 -4.51 5.06
N VAL A 78 6.33 -5.43 5.20
CA VAL A 78 6.88 -6.17 4.07
C VAL A 78 5.80 -7.03 3.40
N ALA A 79 5.01 -7.79 4.16
CA ALA A 79 3.93 -8.60 3.58
C ALA A 79 2.85 -7.73 2.90
N PHE A 80 2.50 -6.60 3.51
CA PHE A 80 1.55 -5.62 2.94
C PHE A 80 2.07 -5.05 1.62
N ASP A 81 3.33 -4.64 1.58
CA ASP A 81 3.97 -4.15 0.37
C ASP A 81 4.01 -5.19 -0.74
N HIS A 82 4.20 -6.48 -0.43
CA HIS A 82 4.22 -7.53 -1.45
C HIS A 82 2.83 -8.02 -1.83
N PHE A 83 1.76 -7.36 -1.38
CA PHE A 83 0.37 -7.74 -1.61
C PHE A 83 0.06 -9.17 -1.11
N GLN A 84 0.75 -9.62 -0.06
CA GLN A 84 0.53 -10.92 0.57
C GLN A 84 -0.59 -10.84 1.62
N ILE A 85 -0.74 -9.66 2.22
CA ILE A 85 -1.84 -9.30 3.11
C ILE A 85 -2.45 -7.97 2.65
N SER A 86 -3.71 -7.76 3.00
CA SER A 86 -4.41 -6.49 2.88
C SER A 86 -5.37 -6.30 4.06
N PHE A 87 -6.11 -5.19 4.08
CA PHE A 87 -7.18 -4.94 5.02
C PHE A 87 -8.50 -4.67 4.30
N ILE A 88 -9.50 -5.49 4.60
CA ILE A 88 -10.85 -5.40 4.05
C ILE A 88 -11.72 -4.63 5.04
N TYR A 89 -12.43 -3.62 4.54
CA TYR A 89 -13.35 -2.84 5.36
C TYR A 89 -14.69 -3.57 5.53
N ASN A 90 -15.21 -3.57 6.75
CA ASN A 90 -16.53 -4.07 7.07
C ASN A 90 -17.44 -2.89 7.47
N HIS A 91 -18.50 -2.69 6.69
CA HIS A 91 -19.48 -1.61 6.91
C HIS A 91 -20.30 -1.79 8.19
N SER A 92 -20.53 -3.02 8.66
CA SER A 92 -21.42 -3.28 9.80
C SER A 92 -20.85 -2.79 11.13
N ASN A 93 -19.52 -2.70 11.25
CA ASN A 93 -18.85 -2.34 12.49
C ASN A 93 -17.69 -1.35 12.30
N ASP A 94 -17.60 -0.72 11.14
CA ASP A 94 -16.58 0.28 10.78
C ASP A 94 -15.13 -0.18 11.04
N CYS A 95 -14.87 -1.49 10.90
CA CYS A 95 -13.54 -2.07 11.15
C CYS A 95 -12.86 -2.53 9.87
N PHE A 96 -11.54 -2.48 9.88
CA PHE A 96 -10.69 -3.05 8.83
C PHE A 96 -10.09 -4.36 9.32
N TYR A 97 -10.33 -5.44 8.60
CA TYR A 97 -9.90 -6.79 8.93
C TYR A 97 -8.75 -7.21 8.04
N LEU A 98 -7.66 -7.72 8.62
CA LEU A 98 -6.60 -8.30 7.81
C LEU A 98 -7.17 -9.48 7.01
N LYS A 99 -6.87 -9.50 5.71
CA LYS A 99 -7.05 -10.66 4.85
C LYS A 99 -5.68 -11.15 4.39
N LEU A 100 -5.42 -12.44 4.62
CA LEU A 100 -4.28 -13.14 4.06
C LEU A 100 -4.62 -13.59 2.63
N PHE A 101 -3.88 -13.06 1.66
CA PHE A 101 -4.05 -13.36 0.23
C PHE A 101 -3.04 -14.38 -0.28
N ASP A 102 -1.84 -14.41 0.29
CA ASP A 102 -0.78 -15.36 -0.09
C ASP A 102 -0.70 -16.49 0.94
N GLN A 103 -1.21 -17.67 0.60
CA GLN A 103 -1.27 -18.81 1.52
C GLN A 103 0.13 -19.37 1.85
N SER A 104 1.14 -19.12 1.01
CA SER A 104 2.51 -19.63 1.22
C SER A 104 3.16 -19.12 2.49
N ILE A 105 2.73 -17.95 3.01
CA ILE A 105 3.27 -17.37 4.25
C ILE A 105 2.43 -17.68 5.49
N ARG A 106 1.32 -18.42 5.36
CA ARG A 106 0.34 -18.65 6.44
C ARG A 106 1.00 -19.17 7.73
N ASN A 107 1.89 -20.15 7.60
CA ASN A 107 2.56 -20.79 8.73
C ASN A 107 3.88 -20.10 9.13
N THR A 108 4.30 -19.06 8.42
CA THR A 108 5.53 -18.32 8.73
C THR A 108 5.31 -17.46 9.97
N ARG A 109 6.16 -17.65 10.99
CA ARG A 109 6.16 -16.79 12.19
C ARG A 109 6.63 -15.39 11.84
N LEU A 110 6.03 -14.36 12.44
CA LEU A 110 6.43 -12.97 12.19
C LEU A 110 7.90 -12.71 12.56
N VAL A 111 8.41 -13.39 13.60
CA VAL A 111 9.82 -13.30 13.98
C VAL A 111 10.74 -13.83 12.89
N ASP A 112 10.38 -14.93 12.23
CA ASP A 112 11.20 -15.54 11.18
C ASP A 112 11.25 -14.67 9.94
N ALA A 113 10.14 -13.99 9.64
CA ALA A 113 10.04 -13.01 8.55
C ALA A 113 10.86 -11.72 8.77
N MET A 114 11.44 -11.51 9.96
CA MET A 114 12.35 -10.39 10.19
C MET A 114 13.70 -10.65 9.51
N ARG A 115 13.96 -10.01 8.36
CA ARG A 115 15.20 -10.23 7.59
C ARG A 115 16.50 -9.84 8.31
N ASN A 116 16.43 -9.03 9.37
CA ASN A 116 17.60 -8.44 10.00
C ASN A 116 17.84 -9.05 11.40
N ALA A 117 19.00 -9.67 11.62
CA ALA A 117 19.39 -10.30 12.88
C ALA A 117 19.38 -9.32 14.07
N LYS A 118 19.81 -8.07 13.87
CA LYS A 118 19.74 -7.01 14.90
C LYS A 118 18.31 -6.71 15.30
N GLN A 119 17.36 -6.74 14.38
CA GLN A 119 15.93 -6.54 14.69
C GLN A 119 15.37 -7.72 15.49
N LYS A 120 15.72 -8.96 15.11
CA LYS A 120 15.38 -10.15 15.90
C LYS A 120 15.92 -10.03 17.33
N GLN A 121 17.19 -9.65 17.48
CA GLN A 121 17.80 -9.46 18.81
C GLN A 121 17.09 -8.37 19.62
N VAL A 122 16.74 -7.23 19.01
CA VAL A 122 15.98 -6.17 19.67
C VAL A 122 14.61 -6.68 20.15
N LEU A 123 13.93 -7.50 19.34
CA LEU A 123 12.67 -8.12 19.74
C LEU A 123 12.85 -9.08 20.92
N MET A 124 13.82 -10.00 20.83
CA MET A 124 14.12 -10.97 21.89
C MET A 124 14.43 -10.24 23.21
N ASN A 125 15.32 -9.26 23.16
CA ASN A 125 15.65 -8.43 24.32
C ASN A 125 14.43 -7.70 24.88
N ALA A 126 13.51 -7.25 24.02
CA ALA A 126 12.30 -6.54 24.42
C ALA A 126 11.26 -7.46 25.09
N VAL A 127 11.12 -8.70 24.62
CA VAL A 127 10.23 -9.72 25.18
C VAL A 127 10.77 -10.24 26.50
N SER A 128 12.09 -10.49 26.60
CA SER A 128 12.73 -11.03 27.81
C SER A 128 13.04 -9.99 28.89
N ARG A 129 12.55 -8.75 28.78
CA ARG A 129 12.83 -7.71 29.80
C ARG A 129 12.20 -8.06 31.14
N ALA A 130 12.99 -7.98 32.21
CA ALA A 130 12.48 -8.11 33.58
C ALA A 130 11.40 -7.06 33.92
N LYS A 131 11.62 -5.78 33.55
CA LYS A 131 10.66 -4.69 33.79
C LYS A 131 9.90 -4.34 32.52
N ARG A 132 8.56 -4.47 32.58
CA ARG A 132 7.60 -4.15 31.51
C ARG A 132 7.98 -4.83 30.18
N PRO A 133 7.92 -6.17 30.08
CA PRO A 133 8.23 -6.88 28.85
C PRO A 133 7.28 -6.50 27.71
N CYS A 134 7.73 -6.71 26.46
CA CYS A 134 6.86 -6.72 25.30
C CYS A 134 5.98 -7.98 25.37
N LYS A 135 4.66 -7.83 25.35
CA LYS A 135 3.70 -8.96 25.43
C LYS A 135 3.51 -9.69 24.09
N PHE A 136 4.50 -9.60 23.19
CA PHE A 136 4.41 -10.23 21.88
C PHE A 136 4.64 -11.73 21.98
N ASP A 137 3.69 -12.53 21.48
CA ASP A 137 3.84 -13.98 21.37
C ASP A 137 4.72 -14.34 20.16
N MET A 138 5.88 -14.91 20.45
CA MET A 138 6.88 -15.34 19.47
C MET A 138 6.39 -16.45 18.53
N LYS A 139 5.30 -17.15 18.89
CA LYS A 139 4.65 -18.17 18.04
C LYS A 139 3.63 -17.58 17.05
N THR A 140 3.40 -16.26 17.08
CA THR A 140 2.46 -15.60 16.15
C THR A 140 2.89 -15.78 14.69
N THR A 141 2.03 -16.41 13.87
CA THR A 141 2.18 -16.56 12.42
C THR A 141 1.31 -15.55 11.66
N PHE A 142 1.50 -15.42 10.34
CA PHE A 142 0.59 -14.64 9.51
C PHE A 142 -0.84 -15.22 9.51
N GLY A 143 -0.98 -16.54 9.53
CA GLY A 143 -2.28 -17.22 9.61
C GLY A 143 -3.06 -16.88 10.88
N HIS A 144 -2.39 -16.72 12.03
CA HIS A 144 -3.04 -16.27 13.28
C HIS A 144 -3.58 -14.83 13.21
N LEU A 145 -3.18 -14.05 12.21
CA LEU A 145 -3.62 -12.67 12.02
C LEU A 145 -4.73 -12.54 10.99
N ASP A 146 -5.02 -13.58 10.20
CA ASP A 146 -6.11 -13.54 9.23
C ASP A 146 -7.44 -13.32 9.97
N GLY A 147 -8.23 -12.37 9.50
CA GLY A 147 -9.45 -11.92 10.17
C GLY A 147 -9.23 -11.08 11.43
N LYS A 148 -8.01 -10.63 11.77
CA LYS A 148 -7.83 -9.68 12.88
C LYS A 148 -8.11 -8.24 12.46
N ALA A 149 -8.88 -7.54 13.28
CA ALA A 149 -9.19 -6.13 13.07
C ALA A 149 -8.02 -5.20 13.43
N LEU A 150 -7.80 -4.15 12.64
CA LEU A 150 -6.97 -3.00 13.02
C LEU A 150 -7.54 -2.33 14.27
N LYS A 151 -6.66 -1.94 15.21
CA LYS A 151 -7.06 -1.32 16.48
C LYS A 151 -6.65 0.15 16.51
N PHE A 152 -7.63 1.04 16.32
CA PHE A 152 -7.45 2.48 16.45
C PHE A 152 -7.84 2.94 17.86
N ARG A 153 -7.02 3.80 18.48
CA ARG A 153 -7.31 4.41 19.80
C ARG A 153 -7.82 5.84 19.69
N SER A 154 -7.65 6.44 18.52
CA SER A 154 -8.20 7.73 18.16
C SER A 154 -9.35 7.54 17.15
N PRO A 155 -10.19 8.57 16.93
CA PRO A 155 -11.21 8.54 15.89
C PRO A 155 -10.63 8.54 14.47
N GLY A 156 -9.33 8.85 14.30
CA GLY A 156 -8.67 8.86 13.00
C GLY A 156 -8.76 7.52 12.28
N ARG A 157 -9.01 7.55 10.96
CA ARG A 157 -9.08 6.38 10.08
C ARG A 157 -8.19 6.55 8.85
N PRO A 158 -7.64 5.45 8.31
CA PRO A 158 -6.93 5.47 7.04
C PRO A 158 -7.90 5.73 5.88
N PHE A 159 -7.37 6.16 4.73
CA PHE A 159 -8.15 6.28 3.50
C PHE A 159 -8.65 4.90 3.04
N LYS A 160 -9.98 4.72 3.08
CA LYS A 160 -10.70 3.51 2.64
C LYS A 160 -10.35 3.17 1.20
N ARG A 161 -10.36 4.18 0.32
CA ARG A 161 -9.97 4.05 -1.10
C ARG A 161 -8.58 3.45 -1.30
N CYS A 162 -7.57 3.86 -0.53
CA CYS A 162 -6.21 3.35 -0.67
C CYS A 162 -6.10 1.90 -0.22
N LEU A 163 -6.77 1.54 0.87
CA LEU A 163 -6.86 0.16 1.32
C LEU A 163 -7.60 -0.71 0.31
N ASN A 164 -8.67 -0.19 -0.30
CA ASN A 164 -9.42 -0.93 -1.30
C ASN A 164 -8.58 -1.19 -2.55
N LEU A 165 -7.81 -0.20 -3.03
CA LEU A 165 -6.84 -0.40 -4.10
C LEU A 165 -5.90 -1.56 -3.76
N GLN A 166 -5.27 -1.49 -2.59
CA GLN A 166 -4.28 -2.48 -2.17
C GLN A 166 -4.92 -3.87 -2.01
N ALA A 167 -6.16 -3.96 -1.55
CA ALA A 167 -6.94 -5.20 -1.46
C ALA A 167 -7.25 -5.80 -2.82
N ARG A 168 -7.69 -4.99 -3.78
CA ARG A 168 -7.98 -5.43 -5.15
C ARG A 168 -6.70 -5.92 -5.86
N LEU A 169 -5.58 -5.23 -5.64
CA LEU A 169 -4.27 -5.66 -6.15
C LEU A 169 -3.80 -6.99 -5.53
N ALA A 170 -3.99 -7.15 -4.21
CA ALA A 170 -3.67 -8.41 -3.53
C ALA A 170 -4.55 -9.57 -3.99
N TYR A 171 -5.86 -9.33 -4.16
CA TYR A 171 -6.79 -10.30 -4.71
C TYR A 171 -6.41 -10.73 -6.13
N ALA A 172 -6.16 -9.77 -7.02
CA ALA A 172 -5.75 -10.04 -8.40
C ALA A 172 -4.46 -10.89 -8.46
N LYS A 173 -3.49 -10.58 -7.60
CA LYS A 173 -2.26 -11.36 -7.48
C LYS A 173 -2.53 -12.79 -6.96
N ALA A 174 -3.39 -12.95 -5.96
CA ALA A 174 -3.75 -14.24 -5.40
C ALA A 174 -4.51 -15.12 -6.39
N LEU A 175 -5.45 -14.55 -7.15
CA LEU A 175 -6.16 -15.25 -8.23
C LEU A 175 -5.20 -15.80 -9.27
N LYS A 176 -4.23 -14.99 -9.71
CA LYS A 176 -3.21 -15.42 -10.67
C LYS A 176 -2.38 -16.60 -10.16
N LYS A 177 -2.13 -16.65 -8.86
CA LYS A 177 -1.42 -17.76 -8.21
C LYS A 177 -2.32 -18.96 -7.86
N GLN A 178 -3.64 -18.83 -8.03
CA GLN A 178 -4.63 -19.80 -7.55
C GLN A 178 -4.59 -20.00 -6.02
N ASP A 179 -4.15 -18.96 -5.28
CA ASP A 179 -4.05 -18.95 -3.81
C ASP A 179 -5.37 -18.55 -3.13
N ILE A 180 -6.39 -18.18 -3.91
CA ILE A 180 -7.70 -17.76 -3.42
C ILE A 180 -8.81 -18.29 -4.32
N ASP A 181 -9.95 -18.59 -3.70
CA ASP A 181 -11.17 -18.99 -4.40
C ASP A 181 -11.62 -17.87 -5.37
N PRO A 182 -11.82 -18.17 -6.67
CA PRO A 182 -12.35 -17.20 -7.64
C PRO A 182 -13.72 -16.60 -7.30
N SER A 183 -14.51 -17.29 -6.48
CA SER A 183 -15.80 -16.81 -5.97
C SER A 183 -15.67 -15.84 -4.79
N TYR A 184 -14.48 -15.75 -4.18
CA TYR A 184 -14.25 -14.82 -3.08
C TYR A 184 -14.41 -13.38 -3.56
N ASN A 185 -15.32 -12.65 -2.93
CA ASN A 185 -15.48 -11.23 -3.15
C ASN A 185 -15.58 -10.50 -1.82
N PHE A 186 -15.29 -9.21 -1.85
CA PHE A 186 -15.47 -8.32 -0.72
C PHE A 186 -16.10 -7.02 -1.21
N ASP A 187 -16.85 -6.39 -0.30
CA ASP A 187 -17.55 -5.16 -0.58
C ASP A 187 -16.62 -4.09 -1.13
N ASP A 188 -17.20 -3.23 -1.95
CA ASP A 188 -16.48 -2.08 -2.45
C ASP A 188 -16.57 -0.91 -1.47
N PHE A 189 -15.41 -0.48 -0.96
CA PHE A 189 -15.29 0.65 -0.04
C PHE A 189 -14.49 1.83 -0.65
N TRP A 190 -14.58 2.03 -1.98
CA TRP A 190 -14.00 3.17 -2.70
C TRP A 190 -14.65 4.53 -2.42
N SER A 191 -15.89 4.56 -1.92
CA SER A 191 -16.78 5.75 -1.96
C SER A 191 -16.33 6.96 -1.12
N GLU A 192 -15.25 6.83 -0.37
CA GLU A 192 -14.71 7.93 0.43
C GLU A 192 -14.02 9.00 -0.45
N GLY A 193 -14.74 10.10 -0.70
CA GLY A 193 -14.19 11.33 -1.26
C GLY A 193 -14.12 11.39 -2.79
N PHE A 194 -14.71 10.44 -3.52
CA PHE A 194 -14.86 10.53 -4.97
C PHE A 194 -16.23 11.04 -5.38
N SER A 195 -16.28 11.84 -6.45
CA SER A 195 -17.52 12.05 -7.19
C SER A 195 -17.98 10.75 -7.83
N LEU A 196 -19.30 10.59 -7.98
CA LEU A 196 -19.92 9.40 -8.57
C LEU A 196 -19.36 9.08 -9.97
N ASP A 197 -19.04 10.12 -10.76
CA ASP A 197 -18.49 9.99 -12.11
C ASP A 197 -17.07 9.40 -12.10
N LYS A 198 -16.20 9.89 -11.21
CA LYS A 198 -14.83 9.36 -11.06
C LYS A 198 -14.86 7.92 -10.56
N MET A 199 -15.77 7.58 -9.65
CA MET A 199 -15.94 6.19 -9.19
C MET A 199 -16.35 5.26 -10.34
N THR A 200 -17.29 5.70 -11.17
CA THR A 200 -17.82 4.89 -12.28
C THR A 200 -16.74 4.63 -13.32
N LEU A 201 -15.97 5.65 -13.70
CA LEU A 201 -14.84 5.53 -14.62
C LEU A 201 -13.74 4.62 -14.07
N PHE A 202 -13.41 4.74 -12.78
CA PHE A 202 -12.39 3.90 -12.16
C PHE A 202 -12.81 2.43 -12.06
N ARG A 203 -14.08 2.18 -11.69
CA ARG A 203 -14.67 0.83 -11.70
C ARG A 203 -14.69 0.23 -13.10
N GLN A 204 -15.10 1.00 -14.11
CA GLN A 204 -15.06 0.57 -15.51
C GLN A 204 -13.62 0.30 -15.97
N SER A 205 -12.64 1.11 -15.56
CA SER A 205 -11.23 0.85 -15.86
C SER A 205 -10.72 -0.44 -15.20
N ILE A 206 -11.16 -0.77 -13.99
CA ILE A 206 -10.84 -2.05 -13.34
C ILE A 206 -11.55 -3.23 -14.02
N ALA A 207 -12.83 -3.06 -14.40
CA ALA A 207 -13.70 -4.13 -14.89
C ALA A 207 -13.55 -4.42 -16.41
N ASN A 208 -13.44 -3.39 -17.25
CA ASN A 208 -13.34 -3.50 -18.71
C ASN A 208 -11.92 -3.83 -19.17
N SER A 209 -10.95 -3.65 -18.29
CA SER A 209 -9.58 -4.03 -18.58
C SER A 209 -9.41 -5.52 -18.32
N GLY A 210 -8.76 -6.22 -19.26
CA GLY A 210 -7.79 -7.26 -18.92
C GLY A 210 -6.62 -6.69 -18.10
N PHE A 211 -6.92 -6.00 -17.00
CA PHE A 211 -6.02 -5.21 -16.15
C PHE A 211 -4.98 -6.12 -15.51
N LEU A 212 -5.34 -7.39 -15.28
CA LEU A 212 -4.44 -8.45 -14.83
C LEU A 212 -3.27 -8.70 -15.80
N LEU A 213 -3.47 -8.57 -17.12
CA LEU A 213 -2.41 -8.68 -18.11
C LEU A 213 -1.60 -7.39 -18.24
N ARG A 214 -2.26 -6.22 -18.22
CA ARG A 214 -1.60 -4.92 -18.39
C ARG A 214 -0.86 -4.45 -17.12
N MET A 215 -1.28 -4.89 -15.93
CA MET A 215 -0.51 -4.73 -14.70
C MET A 215 0.79 -5.53 -14.68
N HIS A 216 0.96 -6.53 -15.54
CA HIS A 216 2.23 -7.24 -15.67
C HIS A 216 3.38 -6.28 -16.01
N CYS A 217 3.11 -5.24 -16.80
CA CYS A 217 4.07 -4.16 -17.09
C CYS A 217 4.34 -3.24 -15.88
N LEU A 218 3.35 -3.02 -15.01
CA LEU A 218 3.53 -2.29 -13.74
C LEU A 218 4.34 -3.12 -12.72
N PHE A 219 4.19 -4.45 -12.73
CA PHE A 219 4.96 -5.37 -11.89
C PHE A 219 6.44 -5.50 -12.31
N SER A 220 6.76 -5.40 -13.60
CA SER A 220 8.14 -5.43 -14.09
C SER A 220 8.83 -4.05 -14.07
N CYS A 221 8.06 -2.96 -13.99
CA CYS A 221 8.61 -1.61 -13.83
C CYS A 221 8.94 -1.25 -12.36
N TRP A 222 8.51 -2.08 -11.41
CA TRP A 222 8.74 -1.92 -9.96
C TRP A 222 10.21 -2.00 -9.52
N THR A 223 11.15 -2.30 -10.43
CA THR A 223 12.59 -2.45 -10.15
C THR A 223 13.52 -1.56 -10.99
N PHE A 224 13.04 -0.60 -11.79
CA PHE A 224 13.91 0.23 -12.64
C PHE A 224 13.66 1.74 -12.47
N ASP A 225 14.38 2.34 -11.52
CA ASP A 225 14.14 3.70 -10.97
C ASP A 225 14.97 4.81 -11.64
N SER A 226 15.87 4.51 -12.59
CA SER A 226 16.84 5.50 -13.11
C SER A 226 16.55 6.06 -14.51
N ALA A 227 15.75 5.39 -15.35
CA ALA A 227 15.52 5.80 -16.75
C ALA A 227 14.36 6.81 -16.94
N LEU A 228 13.51 6.98 -15.93
CA LEU A 228 12.28 7.79 -16.00
C LEU A 228 12.54 9.30 -15.92
N LYS A 229 13.61 9.74 -15.25
CA LYS A 229 13.87 11.17 -15.00
C LYS A 229 14.24 11.96 -16.26
N LYS A 230 15.05 11.37 -17.17
CA LYS A 230 15.44 11.98 -18.45
C LYS A 230 14.34 11.96 -19.52
N ARG A 231 13.32 11.09 -19.38
CA ARG A 231 12.25 10.94 -20.39
C ARG A 231 11.02 11.80 -20.12
N LYS A 232 10.84 12.25 -18.87
CA LYS A 232 9.84 13.26 -18.49
C LYS A 232 10.02 14.58 -19.27
N GLU A 233 11.26 15.03 -19.43
CA GLU A 233 11.61 16.26 -20.17
C GLU A 233 11.27 16.17 -21.67
N CYS A 234 11.28 14.96 -22.26
CA CYS A 234 10.96 14.75 -23.67
C CYS A 234 9.44 14.80 -23.95
N VAL A 235 8.63 14.26 -23.03
CA VAL A 235 7.16 14.25 -23.16
C VAL A 235 6.58 15.64 -22.88
N GLU A 236 7.09 16.35 -21.89
CA GLU A 236 6.66 17.74 -21.59
C GLU A 236 7.04 18.74 -22.71
N SER A 237 8.16 18.51 -23.39
CA SER A 237 8.60 19.31 -24.56
C SER A 237 7.67 19.16 -25.77
N LYS A 238 7.23 17.93 -26.08
CA LYS A 238 6.33 17.66 -27.22
C LYS A 238 4.88 18.09 -26.99
N PHE A 239 4.44 18.19 -25.74
CA PHE A 239 3.06 18.56 -25.41
C PHE A 239 2.80 20.08 -25.44
N LYS A 240 3.82 20.90 -25.13
CA LYS A 240 3.70 22.38 -25.17
C LYS A 240 3.45 22.95 -26.56
N THR A 241 3.76 22.21 -27.63
CA THR A 241 3.68 22.69 -29.02
C THR A 241 2.37 22.37 -29.74
N SER A 242 1.46 21.55 -29.20
CA SER A 242 0.31 21.06 -29.98
C SER A 242 -1.11 21.35 -29.47
N TYR A 243 -1.34 21.80 -28.23
CA TYR A 243 -2.72 22.03 -27.77
C TYR A 243 -2.88 23.29 -26.90
N ARG A 244 -3.65 24.27 -27.40
CA ARG A 244 -4.33 25.29 -26.58
C ARG A 244 -5.71 24.74 -26.22
N ALA A 245 -5.83 24.09 -25.06
CA ALA A 245 -7.11 23.76 -24.45
C ALA A 245 -7.15 24.25 -22.99
N ARG A 246 -8.34 24.33 -22.39
CA ARG A 246 -8.54 24.92 -21.06
C ARG A 246 -8.00 24.00 -19.97
N GLU A 247 -7.39 24.59 -18.94
CA GLU A 247 -6.52 23.95 -17.94
C GLU A 247 -7.16 22.78 -17.14
N GLY A 248 -8.49 22.68 -17.08
CA GLY A 248 -9.20 21.65 -16.32
C GLY A 248 -9.31 20.27 -17.02
N ASP A 249 -9.53 20.25 -18.33
CA ASP A 249 -9.67 18.99 -19.10
C ASP A 249 -8.33 18.39 -19.50
N ILE A 250 -7.30 19.23 -19.60
CA ILE A 250 -5.94 18.82 -19.96
C ILE A 250 -5.36 17.86 -18.92
N SER A 251 -5.58 18.06 -17.61
CA SER A 251 -5.04 17.17 -16.58
C SER A 251 -5.61 15.75 -16.66
N MET A 252 -6.90 15.65 -16.97
CA MET A 252 -7.62 14.38 -17.07
C MET A 252 -7.29 13.64 -18.37
N LEU A 253 -7.20 14.38 -19.48
CA LEU A 253 -6.78 13.84 -20.77
C LEU A 253 -5.30 13.45 -20.77
N ILE A 254 -4.42 14.24 -20.14
CA ILE A 254 -2.99 13.89 -19.95
C ILE A 254 -2.86 12.64 -19.08
N THR A 255 -3.69 12.45 -18.05
CA THR A 255 -3.62 11.24 -17.21
C THR A 255 -4.04 9.99 -18.01
N LEU A 256 -5.11 10.08 -18.80
CA LEU A 256 -5.57 9.00 -19.68
C LEU A 256 -4.57 8.71 -20.81
N ILE A 257 -4.09 9.74 -21.49
CA ILE A 257 -3.09 9.63 -22.58
C ILE A 257 -1.74 9.16 -22.03
N MET A 258 -1.32 9.59 -20.83
CA MET A 258 -0.09 9.09 -20.22
C MET A 258 -0.21 7.63 -19.84
N VAL A 259 -1.35 7.19 -19.34
CA VAL A 259 -1.58 5.77 -19.02
C VAL A 259 -1.63 4.94 -20.32
N ASP A 260 -2.31 5.43 -21.35
CA ASP A 260 -2.46 4.71 -22.63
C ASP A 260 -1.17 4.74 -23.49
N CYS A 261 -0.50 5.89 -23.65
CA CYS A 261 0.77 5.98 -24.38
C CYS A 261 1.92 5.25 -23.66
N TRP A 262 1.96 5.26 -22.33
CA TRP A 262 2.92 4.46 -21.56
C TRP A 262 2.72 2.96 -21.75
N MET A 263 1.48 2.51 -21.99
CA MET A 263 1.12 1.12 -22.26
C MET A 263 1.44 0.69 -23.71
N GLU A 264 1.17 1.56 -24.69
CA GLU A 264 1.40 1.31 -26.12
C GLU A 264 2.90 1.23 -26.48
N GLU A 265 3.72 2.20 -26.05
CA GLU A 265 5.15 2.26 -26.40
C GLU A 265 5.97 1.11 -25.77
N ARG A 266 5.58 0.63 -24.58
CA ARG A 266 6.21 -0.55 -23.98
C ARG A 266 5.84 -1.85 -24.68
N TRP A 267 4.64 -1.93 -25.25
CA TRP A 267 4.25 -3.10 -26.04
C TRP A 267 5.04 -3.19 -27.35
N ALA A 268 5.34 -2.06 -28.00
CA ALA A 268 6.17 -2.05 -29.20
C ALA A 268 7.61 -2.54 -28.92
N SER A 269 8.20 -2.12 -27.79
CA SER A 269 9.57 -2.49 -27.42
C SER A 269 9.72 -3.95 -26.98
N ILE A 270 8.66 -4.61 -26.53
CA ILE A 270 8.70 -6.01 -26.04
C ILE A 270 8.53 -7.00 -27.20
N ARG A 271 7.82 -6.65 -28.28
CA ARG A 271 7.69 -7.52 -29.47
C ARG A 271 9.04 -7.82 -30.14
N GLN A 272 10.00 -6.91 -30.02
CA GLN A 272 11.34 -7.08 -30.58
C GLN A 272 12.21 -8.11 -29.83
N TYR A 273 11.81 -8.52 -28.62
CA TYR A 273 12.53 -9.48 -27.78
C TYR A 273 11.80 -10.83 -27.62
N LEU A 274 10.64 -10.99 -28.28
CA LEU A 274 9.82 -12.20 -28.26
C LEU A 274 9.67 -12.83 -29.67
N ALA A 275 10.51 -12.40 -30.63
CA ALA A 275 10.70 -13.02 -31.93
C ALA A 275 12.09 -13.66 -32.00
#